data_AF-A0A6M0JWD2-F1
#
_entry.id   AF-A0A6M0JWD2-F1
#
_cell.length_a   1.000
_cell.length_b   1.000
_cell.length_c   1.000
_cell.angle_alpha   90.00
_cell.angle_beta   90.00
_cell.angle_gamma   90.00
#
_symmetry.space_group_name_H-M   'P 1'
#
loop_
_entity.id
_entity.type
_entity.pdbx_description
1 polymer ?
#
loop_
_entity_poly.entity_id
_entity_poly.type
_entity_poly.pdbx_seq_one_letter_code
_entity_poly.pdbx_strand_id
1 'polypeptide(L)'
;MTVKHTNAKGRVYFLHEGSTKTGKKRYFFSMVSEGSLCAEIPKGYEIYEHPNAQVFLRKVPKKIIRDEERDRVEEGLRIHSSVKASKIDVRKNVIRIYTPSQDIGALEGMLGEFSPLPSMTKEAMNQILSYSAEMQFLLIDEEKRTFMAQRFCYLGSIDDWIMIGAPDSLDALIKKYLPHLGEESFFVPRLRRDPGWGAKVS
;
A
#
# COMPACT_ATOMS: atom_id res chain seq x y z
N MET A 1 4.32 25.52 19.41
CA MET A 1 3.38 24.55 18.81
C MET A 1 4.16 23.28 18.53
N THR A 2 3.55 22.10 18.67
CA THR A 2 4.22 20.81 18.47
C THR A 2 3.67 20.13 17.22
N VAL A 3 4.53 19.45 16.46
CA VAL A 3 4.09 18.64 15.31
C VAL A 3 3.31 17.43 15.80
N LYS A 4 2.04 17.36 15.38
CA LYS A 4 1.13 16.23 15.65
C LYS A 4 0.50 15.74 14.35
N HIS A 5 0.19 14.45 14.28
CA HIS A 5 -0.51 13.81 13.17
C HIS A 5 -1.56 12.84 13.69
N THR A 6 -2.79 12.93 13.20
CA THR A 6 -3.84 11.94 13.49
C THR A 6 -3.87 10.97 12.31
N ASN A 7 -3.57 9.70 12.57
CA ASN A 7 -3.55 8.68 11.51
C ASN A 7 -4.97 8.28 11.09
N ALA A 8 -5.09 7.46 10.03
CA ALA A 8 -6.36 6.93 9.53
C ALA A 8 -7.11 6.02 10.55
N LYS A 9 -6.44 5.57 11.61
CA LYS A 9 -7.07 4.87 12.75
C LYS A 9 -7.41 5.82 13.92
N GLY A 10 -7.41 7.13 13.71
CA GLY A 10 -7.77 8.13 14.72
C GLY A 10 -6.76 8.26 15.87
N ARG A 11 -5.58 7.64 15.76
CA ARG A 11 -4.53 7.70 16.78
C ARG A 11 -3.66 8.93 16.54
N VAL A 12 -3.41 9.68 17.61
CA VAL A 12 -2.58 10.89 17.57
C VAL A 12 -1.13 10.52 17.82
N TYR A 13 -0.25 10.95 16.92
CA TYR A 13 1.20 10.82 17.03
C TYR A 13 1.83 12.20 17.14
N PHE A 14 2.90 12.28 17.92
CA PHE A 14 3.73 13.46 18.11
C PHE A 14 5.13 13.19 17.54
N LEU A 15 5.77 14.19 16.95
CA LEU A 15 7.13 14.07 16.45
C LEU A 15 8.14 14.33 17.57
N HIS A 16 8.98 13.35 17.83
CA HIS A 16 10.06 13.42 18.82
C HIS A 16 11.41 13.62 18.15
N GLU A 17 12.28 14.36 18.83
CA GLU A 17 13.70 14.45 18.55
C GLU A 17 14.48 13.67 19.63
N GLY A 18 15.41 12.84 19.19
CA GLY A 18 16.38 12.19 20.05
C GLY A 18 17.75 12.17 19.41
N SER A 19 18.68 11.48 20.05
CA SER A 19 20.04 11.30 19.56
C SER A 19 20.37 9.82 19.43
N THR A 20 21.08 9.47 18.36
CA THR A 20 21.70 8.14 18.22
C THR A 20 22.89 7.99 19.17
N LYS A 21 23.39 6.76 19.34
CA LYS A 21 24.60 6.48 20.13
C LYS A 21 25.83 7.28 19.66
N THR A 22 25.84 7.73 18.41
CA THR A 22 26.92 8.53 17.80
C THR A 22 26.62 10.03 17.78
N GLY A 23 25.58 10.50 18.48
CA GLY A 23 25.22 11.92 18.59
C GLY A 23 24.45 12.50 17.41
N LYS A 24 24.19 11.73 16.35
CA LYS A 24 23.35 12.19 15.23
C LYS A 24 21.89 12.33 15.68
N LYS A 25 21.25 13.43 15.29
CA LYS A 25 19.81 13.64 15.49
C LYS A 25 19.00 12.50 14.87
N ARG A 26 18.01 12.02 15.61
CA ARG A 26 17.05 10.99 15.19
C ARG A 26 15.66 11.54 15.43
N TYR A 27 14.79 11.41 14.44
CA TYR A 27 13.38 11.78 14.54
C TYR A 27 12.51 10.55 14.47
N PHE A 28 11.42 10.52 15.23
CA PHE A 28 10.45 9.44 15.20
C PHE A 28 9.07 9.91 15.69
N PHE A 29 8.01 9.26 15.21
CA PHE A 29 6.67 9.49 15.71
C PHE A 29 6.34 8.52 16.86
N SER A 30 5.68 9.03 17.89
CA SER A 30 5.19 8.26 19.04
C SER A 30 3.85 8.82 19.51
N MET A 31 3.02 8.00 20.18
CA MET A 31 1.77 8.47 20.78
C MET A 31 1.97 9.19 22.12
N VAL A 32 3.20 9.22 22.63
CA VAL A 32 3.56 9.95 23.86
C VAL A 32 3.58 11.45 23.58
N SER A 33 2.79 12.21 24.33
CA SER A 33 2.61 13.67 24.19
C SER A 33 3.61 14.50 25.00
N GLU A 34 4.62 13.87 25.59
CA GLU A 34 5.62 14.49 26.47
C GLU A 34 7.04 14.19 26.00
N GLY A 35 8.03 14.90 26.51
CA GLY A 35 9.44 14.70 26.19
C GLY A 35 9.99 15.71 25.17
N SER A 36 10.98 15.29 24.37
CA SER A 36 11.67 16.15 23.40
C SER A 36 10.88 16.25 22.10
N LEU A 37 9.84 17.08 22.11
CA LEU A 37 8.93 17.24 20.98
C LEU A 37 9.43 18.28 19.98
N CYS A 38 9.29 17.97 18.69
CA CYS A 38 9.63 18.90 17.61
C CYS A 38 8.57 19.97 17.44
N ALA A 39 9.00 21.22 17.30
CA ALA A 39 8.12 22.34 16.99
C ALA A 39 7.72 22.42 15.50
N GLU A 40 8.56 21.88 14.63
CA GLU A 40 8.38 21.89 13.17
C GLU A 40 8.90 20.60 12.53
N ILE A 41 8.48 20.34 11.29
CA ILE A 41 8.99 19.24 10.49
C ILE A 41 10.39 19.62 9.98
N PRO A 42 11.43 18.80 10.20
CA PRO A 42 12.76 19.08 9.68
C PRO A 42 12.78 19.30 8.16
N LYS A 43 13.55 20.28 7.69
CA LYS A 43 13.65 20.60 6.25
C LYS A 43 13.98 19.35 5.41
N GLY A 44 13.23 19.15 4.33
CA GLY A 44 13.41 18.02 3.41
C GLY A 44 12.79 16.71 3.89
N TYR A 45 12.00 16.75 4.97
CA TYR A 45 11.20 15.63 5.44
C TYR A 45 9.71 15.89 5.23
N GLU A 46 8.95 14.81 5.19
CA GLU A 46 7.49 14.78 5.18
C GLU A 46 6.97 13.73 6.17
N ILE A 47 5.73 13.91 6.59
CA ILE A 47 4.98 12.90 7.33
C ILE A 47 4.49 11.88 6.30
N TYR A 48 4.76 10.61 6.57
CA TYR A 48 4.31 9.50 5.75
C TYR A 48 3.49 8.54 6.59
N GLU A 49 2.32 8.17 6.08
CA GLU A 49 1.46 7.16 6.68
C GLU A 49 1.43 5.91 5.82
N HIS A 50 1.84 4.77 6.38
CA HIS A 50 1.74 3.47 5.74
C HIS A 50 0.26 3.06 5.60
N PRO A 51 -0.13 2.24 4.60
CA PRO A 51 -1.50 1.73 4.46
C PRO A 51 -2.11 1.09 5.73
N ASN A 52 -1.27 0.59 6.65
CA ASN A 52 -1.68 0.09 7.98
C ASN A 52 -1.69 1.16 9.09
N ALA A 53 -1.76 2.45 8.72
CA ALA A 53 -1.82 3.61 9.59
C ALA A 53 -0.59 3.83 10.50
N GLN A 54 0.55 3.22 10.19
CA GLN A 54 1.79 3.52 10.89
C GLN A 54 2.40 4.82 10.35
N VAL A 55 2.73 5.74 11.25
CA VAL A 55 3.22 7.08 10.92
C VAL A 55 4.74 7.11 11.02
N PHE A 56 5.38 7.68 10.01
CA PHE A 56 6.82 7.84 9.92
C PHE A 56 7.17 9.27 9.51
N LEU A 57 8.34 9.73 9.96
CA LEU A 57 9.00 10.85 9.32
C LEU A 57 9.97 10.28 8.28
N ARG A 58 9.83 10.69 7.02
CA ARG A 58 10.73 10.26 5.93
C ARG A 58 11.24 11.45 5.13
N LYS A 59 12.34 11.27 4.41
CA LYS A 59 12.78 12.27 3.44
C LYS A 59 11.76 12.39 2.31
N VAL A 60 11.53 13.60 1.81
CA VAL A 60 10.68 13.84 0.64
C VAL A 60 11.25 13.03 -0.53
N PRO A 61 10.52 12.04 -1.07
CA PRO A 61 11.02 11.21 -2.15
C PRO A 61 11.00 11.97 -3.48
N LYS A 62 11.87 11.59 -4.41
CA LYS A 62 11.76 12.04 -5.80
C LYS A 62 10.45 11.50 -6.38
N LYS A 63 9.68 12.38 -7.02
CA LYS A 63 8.42 12.03 -7.68
C LYS A 63 8.69 11.44 -9.07
N ILE A 64 8.83 10.11 -9.14
CA ILE A 64 9.09 9.36 -10.39
C ILE A 64 7.78 8.90 -11.05
N ILE A 65 6.85 8.43 -10.23
CA ILE A 65 5.47 8.14 -10.63
C ILE A 65 4.67 9.44 -10.63
N ARG A 66 3.89 9.66 -11.68
CA ARG A 66 3.00 10.82 -11.86
C ARG A 66 1.71 10.60 -11.09
N ASP A 67 1.06 11.67 -10.65
CA ASP A 67 -0.22 11.56 -9.92
C ASP A 67 -1.29 10.89 -10.79
N GLU A 68 -1.36 11.25 -12.07
CA GLU A 68 -2.24 10.65 -13.07
C GLU A 68 -2.10 9.12 -13.19
N GLU A 69 -0.90 8.58 -12.95
CA GLU A 69 -0.67 7.13 -12.99
C GLU A 69 -1.22 6.44 -11.75
N ARG A 70 -1.06 7.06 -10.59
CA ARG A 70 -1.71 6.60 -9.36
C ARG A 70 -3.22 6.65 -9.53
N ASP A 71 -3.75 7.75 -10.02
CA ASP A 71 -5.19 7.97 -10.17
C ASP A 71 -5.81 6.98 -11.17
N ARG A 72 -5.10 6.61 -12.24
CA ARG A 72 -5.53 5.55 -13.17
C ARG A 72 -5.59 4.18 -12.50
N VAL A 73 -4.65 3.86 -11.61
CA VAL A 73 -4.72 2.59 -10.84
C VAL A 73 -5.89 2.63 -9.86
N GLU A 74 -6.13 3.75 -9.19
CA GLU A 74 -7.27 3.92 -8.28
C GLU A 74 -8.60 3.75 -9.01
N GLU A 75 -8.74 4.39 -10.18
CA GLU A 75 -9.92 4.24 -11.03
C GLU A 75 -10.05 2.81 -11.58
N GLY A 76 -8.95 2.21 -12.01
CA GLY A 76 -8.92 0.83 -12.49
C GLY A 76 -9.37 -0.16 -11.42
N LEU A 77 -8.97 0.03 -10.15
CA LEU A 77 -9.43 -0.79 -9.03
C LEU A 77 -10.94 -0.69 -8.86
N ARG A 78 -11.50 0.53 -8.97
CA ARG A 78 -12.94 0.76 -8.87
C ARG A 78 -13.73 0.09 -9.99
N ILE A 79 -13.22 0.13 -11.22
CA ILE A 79 -13.93 -0.40 -12.39
C ILE A 79 -13.78 -1.93 -12.50
N HIS A 80 -12.58 -2.45 -12.27
CA HIS A 80 -12.22 -3.80 -12.69
C HIS A 80 -12.14 -4.82 -11.56
N SER A 81 -11.81 -4.40 -10.33
CA SER A 81 -11.55 -5.35 -9.24
C SER A 81 -12.82 -5.64 -8.43
N SER A 82 -12.95 -6.88 -7.95
CA SER A 82 -13.98 -7.29 -6.98
C SER A 82 -13.62 -6.91 -5.53
N VAL A 83 -12.40 -6.44 -5.28
CA VAL A 83 -11.92 -6.10 -3.94
C VAL A 83 -12.67 -4.89 -3.40
N LYS A 84 -13.47 -5.13 -2.34
CA LYS A 84 -14.32 -4.10 -1.68
C LYS A 84 -13.57 -2.92 -1.08
N ALA A 85 -12.30 -3.12 -0.69
CA ALA A 85 -11.48 -2.06 -0.10
C ALA A 85 -10.03 -2.24 -0.54
N SER A 86 -9.37 -1.16 -0.94
CA SER A 86 -7.96 -1.20 -1.34
C SER A 86 -7.26 0.08 -0.93
N LYS A 87 -5.93 0.01 -0.84
CA LYS A 87 -5.06 1.17 -0.60
C LYS A 87 -3.91 1.16 -1.60
N ILE A 88 -3.56 2.33 -2.10
CA ILE A 88 -2.42 2.51 -3.00
C ILE A 88 -1.31 3.25 -2.26
N ASP A 89 -0.09 2.73 -2.36
CA ASP A 89 1.12 3.41 -1.91
C ASP A 89 2.08 3.58 -3.09
N VAL A 90 2.61 4.78 -3.25
CA VAL A 90 3.61 5.08 -4.28
C VAL A 90 4.95 5.26 -3.61
N ARG A 91 5.93 4.44 -4.01
CA ARG A 91 7.30 4.52 -3.50
C ARG A 91 8.29 4.35 -4.63
N LYS A 92 9.16 5.35 -4.81
CA LYS A 92 10.14 5.39 -5.91
C LYS A 92 9.41 5.22 -7.25
N ASN A 93 9.73 4.16 -7.98
CA ASN A 93 9.18 3.78 -9.28
C ASN A 93 8.07 2.71 -9.17
N VAL A 94 7.49 2.50 -7.99
CA VAL A 94 6.49 1.45 -7.73
C VAL A 94 5.15 2.08 -7.34
N ILE A 95 4.08 1.60 -7.98
CA ILE A 95 2.70 1.76 -7.52
C ILE A 95 2.29 0.43 -6.89
N ARG A 96 2.11 0.40 -5.56
CA ARG A 96 1.79 -0.81 -4.82
C ARG A 96 0.34 -0.79 -4.37
N ILE A 97 -0.35 -1.90 -4.57
CA ILE A 97 -1.74 -2.12 -4.22
C ILE A 97 -1.79 -3.03 -3.01
N TYR A 98 -2.53 -2.56 -2.02
CA TYR A 98 -2.79 -3.29 -0.81
C TYR A 98 -4.26 -3.67 -0.71
N THR A 99 -4.54 -4.90 -0.33
CA THR A 99 -5.89 -5.39 -0.07
C THR A 99 -6.02 -5.84 1.39
N PRO A 100 -7.24 -5.86 1.94
CA PRO A 100 -7.53 -6.44 3.24
C PRO A 100 -6.99 -7.86 3.33
N SER A 101 -6.30 -8.17 4.42
CA SER A 101 -5.88 -9.54 4.72
C SER A 101 -7.03 -10.37 5.29
N GLN A 102 -8.13 -9.72 5.67
CA GLN A 102 -9.35 -10.36 6.18
C GLN A 102 -10.42 -10.46 5.09
N ASP A 103 -11.22 -11.52 5.13
CA ASP A 103 -12.45 -11.62 4.36
C ASP A 103 -13.51 -10.68 4.94
N ILE A 104 -13.75 -9.58 4.24
CA ILE A 104 -14.75 -8.57 4.64
C ILE A 104 -16.16 -9.18 4.66
N GLY A 105 -16.50 -10.06 3.70
CA GLY A 105 -17.82 -10.67 3.64
C GLY A 105 -18.09 -11.59 4.83
N ALA A 106 -17.08 -12.40 5.20
CA ALA A 106 -17.16 -13.22 6.41
C ALA A 106 -17.28 -12.37 7.68
N LEU A 107 -16.52 -11.28 7.79
CA LEU A 107 -16.62 -10.35 8.93
C LEU A 107 -18.00 -9.69 9.04
N GLU A 108 -18.56 -9.25 7.90
CA GLU A 108 -19.92 -8.70 7.84
C GLU A 108 -20.96 -9.73 8.29
N GLY A 109 -20.83 -10.99 7.82
CA GLY A 109 -21.72 -12.09 8.19
C GLY A 109 -21.68 -12.41 9.68
N MET A 110 -20.49 -12.57 10.26
CA MET A 110 -20.32 -12.84 11.69
C MET A 110 -20.94 -11.75 12.57
N LEU A 111 -20.77 -10.47 12.22
CA LEU A 111 -21.32 -9.37 13.01
C LEU A 111 -22.85 -9.24 12.88
N GLY A 112 -23.39 -9.55 11.70
CA GLY A 112 -24.84 -9.56 11.45
C GLY A 112 -25.60 -10.59 12.31
N GLU A 113 -24.93 -11.65 12.76
CA GLU A 113 -25.51 -12.65 13.68
C GLU A 113 -25.63 -12.13 15.12
N PHE A 114 -24.76 -11.22 15.55
CA PHE A 114 -24.71 -10.72 16.94
C PHE A 114 -25.43 -9.39 17.16
N SER A 115 -25.82 -8.65 16.11
CA SER A 115 -26.55 -7.40 16.27
C SER A 115 -27.29 -6.99 14.99
N PRO A 116 -28.51 -6.44 15.07
CA PRO A 116 -29.24 -5.88 13.92
C PRO A 116 -28.68 -4.54 13.40
N LEU A 117 -27.45 -4.17 13.80
CA LEU A 117 -26.80 -2.95 13.31
C LEU A 117 -26.48 -3.09 11.80
N PRO A 118 -26.54 -1.97 11.04
CA PRO A 118 -26.18 -1.99 9.62
C PRO A 118 -24.74 -2.45 9.41
N SER A 119 -24.42 -2.83 8.17
CA SER A 119 -23.06 -3.08 7.66
C SER A 119 -22.02 -2.21 8.37
N MET A 120 -20.91 -2.81 8.79
CA MET A 120 -19.84 -2.15 9.54
C MET A 120 -19.49 -0.78 8.95
N THR A 121 -19.49 0.28 9.78
CA THR A 121 -19.17 1.62 9.29
C THR A 121 -17.74 1.67 8.75
N LYS A 122 -17.47 2.58 7.81
CA LYS A 122 -16.14 2.75 7.21
C LYS A 122 -15.07 3.01 8.27
N GLU A 123 -15.43 3.71 9.35
CA GLU A 123 -14.57 4.00 10.49
C GLU A 123 -14.25 2.73 11.28
N ALA A 124 -15.24 1.88 11.55
CA ALA A 124 -15.04 0.60 12.23
C ALA A 124 -14.21 -0.37 11.38
N MET A 125 -14.46 -0.43 10.06
CA MET A 125 -13.63 -1.19 9.11
C MET A 125 -12.16 -0.73 9.14
N ASN A 126 -11.92 0.58 9.15
CA ASN A 126 -10.57 1.13 9.21
C ASN A 126 -9.81 0.72 10.49
N GLN A 127 -10.50 0.49 11.61
CA GLN A 127 -9.86 0.04 12.86
C GLN A 127 -9.40 -1.41 12.79
N ILE A 128 -10.24 -2.28 12.26
CA ILE A 128 -10.06 -3.74 12.34
C ILE A 128 -9.23 -4.28 11.18
N LEU A 129 -9.36 -3.69 9.99
CA LEU A 129 -8.67 -4.19 8.82
C LEU A 129 -7.15 -3.93 8.91
N SER A 130 -6.42 -4.96 8.52
CA SER A 130 -5.02 -4.88 8.12
C SER A 130 -4.91 -5.15 6.64
N TYR A 131 -3.89 -4.57 6.03
CA TYR A 131 -3.68 -4.59 4.60
C TYR A 131 -2.34 -5.25 4.28
N SER A 132 -2.37 -6.21 3.37
CA SER A 132 -1.19 -6.86 2.79
C SER A 132 -0.98 -6.37 1.36
N ALA A 133 0.28 -6.35 0.93
CA ALA A 133 0.64 -5.94 -0.42
C ALA A 133 0.50 -7.12 -1.35
N GLU A 134 -0.50 -7.09 -2.24
CA GLU A 134 -0.79 -8.25 -3.12
C GLU A 134 -0.25 -8.06 -4.53
N MET A 135 -0.19 -6.81 -5.01
CA MET A 135 0.15 -6.49 -6.38
C MET A 135 0.91 -5.17 -6.47
N GLN A 136 1.78 -5.04 -7.47
CA GLN A 136 2.43 -3.78 -7.78
C GLN A 136 2.72 -3.61 -9.28
N PHE A 137 2.76 -2.36 -9.71
CA PHE A 137 3.28 -1.95 -11.01
C PHE A 137 4.61 -1.24 -10.81
N LEU A 138 5.68 -1.83 -11.37
CA LEU A 138 7.03 -1.29 -11.34
C LEU A 138 7.30 -0.57 -12.66
N LEU A 139 7.57 0.73 -12.63
CA LEU A 139 8.05 1.46 -13.79
C LEU A 139 9.50 1.04 -14.09
N ILE A 140 9.72 0.45 -15.26
CA ILE A 140 11.01 -0.09 -15.70
C ILE A 140 11.67 0.74 -16.80
N ASP A 141 10.91 1.61 -17.49
CA ASP A 141 11.40 2.55 -18.49
C ASP A 141 10.68 3.90 -18.32
N GLU A 142 11.40 4.92 -17.82
CA GLU A 142 10.84 6.25 -17.55
C GLU A 142 10.51 7.03 -18.84
N GLU A 143 11.23 6.79 -19.94
CA GLU A 143 11.07 7.50 -21.21
C GLU A 143 9.85 6.97 -21.97
N LYS A 144 9.74 5.64 -22.07
CA LYS A 144 8.62 4.97 -22.76
C LYS A 144 7.38 4.78 -21.87
N ARG A 145 7.48 5.10 -20.57
CA ARG A 145 6.46 4.81 -19.55
C ARG A 145 6.02 3.34 -19.56
N THR A 146 7.01 2.44 -19.59
CA THR A 146 6.77 1.00 -19.57
C THR A 146 6.82 0.48 -18.14
N PHE A 147 5.81 -0.31 -17.78
CA PHE A 147 5.62 -0.89 -16.47
C PHE A 147 5.72 -2.41 -16.54
N MET A 148 6.09 -3.00 -15.40
CA MET A 148 6.07 -4.44 -15.15
C MET A 148 5.04 -4.71 -14.04
N ALA A 149 4.12 -5.65 -14.28
CA ALA A 149 3.20 -6.12 -13.26
C ALA A 149 3.84 -7.24 -12.43
N GLN A 150 3.74 -7.13 -11.10
CA GLN A 150 4.18 -8.14 -10.17
C GLN A 150 3.10 -8.46 -9.15
N ARG A 151 3.08 -9.70 -8.69
CA ARG A 151 2.28 -10.11 -7.52
C ARG A 151 3.16 -10.67 -6.42
N PHE A 152 2.67 -10.63 -5.20
CA PHE A 152 3.37 -11.25 -4.09
C PHE A 152 3.21 -12.79 -4.13
N CYS A 153 4.28 -13.51 -3.80
CA CYS A 153 4.30 -14.96 -3.75
C CYS A 153 4.48 -15.41 -2.30
N TYR A 154 3.56 -16.25 -1.82
CA TYR A 154 3.57 -16.79 -0.45
C TYR A 154 4.08 -18.24 -0.37
N LEU A 155 4.63 -18.77 -1.47
CA LEU A 155 5.14 -20.15 -1.52
C LEU A 155 6.48 -20.22 -0.79
N GLY A 156 6.56 -20.97 0.31
CA GLY A 156 7.56 -20.84 1.37
C GLY A 156 9.07 -20.78 1.03
N SER A 157 9.51 -21.07 -0.20
CA SER A 157 10.90 -20.83 -0.64
C SER A 157 11.12 -19.49 -1.36
N ILE A 158 10.04 -18.75 -1.62
CA ILE A 158 10.00 -17.46 -2.33
C ILE A 158 8.94 -16.59 -1.64
N ASP A 159 9.38 -15.81 -0.64
CA ASP A 159 8.59 -14.73 -0.02
C ASP A 159 8.94 -13.40 -0.72
N ASP A 160 8.58 -13.31 -2.00
CA ASP A 160 9.01 -12.19 -2.85
C ASP A 160 8.03 -11.91 -3.99
N TRP A 161 8.26 -10.79 -4.67
CA TRP A 161 7.54 -10.35 -5.85
C TRP A 161 7.93 -11.18 -7.07
N ILE A 162 6.92 -11.67 -7.79
CA ILE A 162 7.11 -12.39 -9.05
C ILE A 162 6.43 -11.64 -10.19
N MET A 163 7.06 -11.67 -11.36
CA MET A 163 6.48 -11.09 -12.58
C MET A 163 5.29 -11.94 -13.05
N ILE A 164 4.21 -11.25 -13.42
CA ILE A 164 2.95 -11.88 -13.84
C ILE A 164 2.62 -11.69 -15.33
N GLY A 165 3.60 -11.24 -16.11
CA GLY A 165 3.58 -11.19 -17.56
C GLY A 165 4.64 -10.28 -18.13
N ALA A 166 4.49 -9.93 -19.41
CA ALA A 166 5.41 -9.05 -20.10
C ALA A 166 5.22 -7.57 -19.69
N PRO A 167 6.26 -6.73 -19.81
CA PRO A 167 6.11 -5.30 -19.61
C PRO A 167 5.18 -4.67 -20.65
N ASP A 168 4.43 -3.65 -20.23
CA ASP A 168 3.47 -2.93 -21.09
C ASP A 168 3.19 -1.52 -20.52
N SER A 169 2.33 -0.76 -21.20
CA SER A 169 1.70 0.44 -20.67
C SER A 169 0.88 0.15 -19.42
N LEU A 170 0.81 1.12 -18.50
CA LEU A 170 0.05 0.98 -17.26
C LEU A 170 -1.41 0.59 -17.50
N ASP A 171 -2.06 1.20 -18.50
CA ASP A 171 -3.47 0.95 -18.82
C ASP A 171 -3.74 -0.46 -19.31
N ALA A 172 -2.82 -1.03 -20.11
CA ALA A 172 -2.93 -2.41 -20.56
C ALA A 172 -2.80 -3.37 -19.37
N LEU A 173 -1.84 -3.14 -18.48
CA LEU A 173 -1.65 -3.96 -17.28
C LEU A 173 -2.84 -3.83 -16.31
N ILE A 174 -3.40 -2.63 -16.14
CA ILE A 174 -4.60 -2.39 -15.33
C ILE A 174 -5.76 -3.25 -15.81
N LYS A 175 -6.10 -3.16 -17.10
CA LYS A 175 -7.21 -3.89 -17.70
C LYS A 175 -7.01 -5.40 -17.64
N LYS A 176 -5.75 -5.85 -17.72
CA LYS A 176 -5.41 -7.27 -17.73
C LYS A 176 -5.44 -7.89 -16.33
N TYR A 177 -4.88 -7.22 -15.33
CA TYR A 177 -4.59 -7.86 -14.04
C TYR A 177 -5.52 -7.45 -12.89
N LEU A 178 -6.07 -6.23 -12.90
CA LEU A 178 -7.00 -5.83 -11.83
C LEU A 178 -8.29 -6.65 -11.77
N PRO A 179 -8.85 -7.17 -12.88
CA PRO A 179 -9.99 -8.11 -12.81
C PRO A 179 -9.70 -9.40 -12.03
N HIS A 180 -8.43 -9.75 -11.86
CA HIS A 180 -8.01 -10.94 -11.14
C HIS A 180 -7.61 -10.65 -9.70
N LEU A 181 -7.40 -9.38 -9.32
CA LEU A 181 -6.98 -9.04 -7.96
C LEU A 181 -8.08 -9.43 -6.96
N GLY A 182 -7.74 -10.24 -5.96
CA GLY A 182 -8.67 -10.78 -4.96
C GLY A 182 -9.34 -12.09 -5.36
N GLU A 183 -9.15 -12.55 -6.60
CA GLU A 183 -9.74 -13.79 -7.11
C GLU A 183 -8.74 -14.95 -7.10
N GLU A 184 -9.21 -16.20 -6.99
CA GLU A 184 -8.33 -17.37 -7.14
C GLU A 184 -7.59 -17.37 -8.49
N SER A 185 -8.25 -16.82 -9.52
CA SER A 185 -7.69 -16.66 -10.87
C SER A 185 -6.40 -15.82 -10.92
N PHE A 186 -6.09 -15.04 -9.89
CA PHE A 186 -4.81 -14.35 -9.75
C PHE A 186 -3.61 -15.30 -9.64
N PHE A 187 -3.86 -16.51 -9.13
CA PHE A 187 -2.82 -17.50 -8.79
C PHE A 187 -2.74 -18.66 -9.81
N VAL A 188 -3.73 -18.78 -10.71
CA VAL A 188 -3.89 -19.95 -11.59
C VAL A 188 -3.01 -19.92 -12.86
N PRO A 189 -2.77 -21.10 -13.49
CA PRO A 189 -1.91 -21.26 -14.65
C PRO A 189 -2.25 -20.45 -15.91
N ARG A 190 -3.47 -19.92 -16.04
CA ARG A 190 -3.90 -19.27 -17.30
C ARG A 190 -3.16 -17.96 -17.59
N LEU A 191 -2.78 -17.23 -16.53
CA LEU A 191 -1.88 -16.08 -16.63
C LEU A 191 -0.40 -16.50 -16.81
N ARG A 192 -0.05 -17.77 -16.53
CA ARG A 192 1.34 -18.31 -16.66
C ARG A 192 1.80 -18.53 -18.10
N ARG A 193 0.94 -18.28 -19.09
CA ARG A 193 1.27 -18.43 -20.51
C ARG A 193 1.90 -17.16 -21.11
N ASP A 194 1.98 -16.07 -20.34
CA ASP A 194 2.70 -14.87 -20.76
C ASP A 194 4.22 -15.07 -20.69
N PRO A 195 5.00 -14.63 -21.71
CA PRO A 195 6.45 -14.60 -21.62
C PRO A 195 6.91 -13.79 -20.40
N GLY A 196 7.72 -14.39 -19.53
CA GLY A 196 8.26 -13.75 -18.32
C GLY A 196 7.59 -14.12 -17.00
N TRP A 197 6.53 -14.95 -17.02
CA TRP A 197 5.88 -15.40 -15.78
C TRP A 197 6.83 -16.17 -14.86
N GLY A 198 6.93 -15.74 -13.59
CA GLY A 198 7.65 -16.48 -12.55
C GLY A 198 9.18 -16.28 -12.54
N ALA A 199 9.73 -15.42 -13.40
CA ALA A 199 11.13 -15.04 -13.27
C ALA A 199 11.32 -14.14 -12.04
N LYS A 200 12.33 -14.47 -11.22
CA LYS A 200 12.82 -13.60 -10.15
C LYS A 200 13.57 -12.43 -10.79
N VAL A 201 13.36 -11.23 -10.27
CA VAL A 201 14.18 -10.07 -10.64
C VAL A 201 15.33 -10.03 -9.64
N SER A 202 16.55 -10.30 -10.12
CA SER A 202 17.80 -10.14 -9.36
C SER A 202 18.07 -8.68 -9.04
#